data_AF-A0A4Y2NQL6-F1
#
_entry.id   AF-A0A4Y2NQL6-F1
#
_cell.length_a   1.000
_cell.length_b   1.000
_cell.length_c   1.000
_cell.angle_alpha   90.00
_cell.angle_beta   90.00
_cell.angle_gamma   90.00
#
_symmetry.space_group_name_H-M   'P 1'
#
loop_
_entity.id
_entity.type
_entity.pdbx_description
1 polymer ?
#
loop_
_entity_poly.entity_id
_entity_poly.type
_entity_poly.pdbx_seq_one_letter_code
_entity_poly.pdbx_strand_id
1 'polypeptide(L)' 'KWCEHPPENSVPNGQLEVGRSQAVLHCKEGFREKDDRRIYATCNYNKWSYASLQCVGKDVKTVL' A
#
# COMPACT_ATOMS: atom_id res chain seq x y z
N LYS A 1 -1.58 11.32 -19.79
CA LYS A 1 -0.77 10.08 -19.95
C LYS A 1 -1.07 9.23 -18.71
N TRP A 2 -1.36 7.95 -18.90
CA TRP A 2 -1.90 7.04 -17.89
C TRP A 2 -0.77 6.21 -17.29
N CYS A 3 -0.74 5.97 -15.98
CA CYS A 3 0.07 4.87 -15.47
C CYS A 3 -0.66 3.57 -15.85
N GLU A 4 -0.21 2.91 -16.91
CA GLU A 4 -0.58 1.51 -17.12
C GLU A 4 -0.19 0.69 -15.89
N HIS A 5 -0.90 -0.44 -15.69
CA HIS A 5 -0.89 -1.27 -14.47
C HIS A 5 0.33 -1.02 -13.59
N PRO A 6 0.15 -0.64 -12.30
CA PRO A 6 1.28 -0.41 -11.42
C PRO A 6 2.26 -1.55 -11.56
N PRO A 7 3.57 -1.28 -11.80
CA PRO A 7 4.56 -2.33 -11.75
C PRO A 7 4.26 -3.09 -10.48
N GLU A 8 4.12 -4.40 -10.60
CA GLU A 8 3.75 -5.34 -9.55
C GLU A 8 4.81 -5.30 -8.44
N ASN A 9 4.94 -4.16 -7.76
CA ASN A 9 5.53 -4.03 -6.46
C ASN A 9 4.47 -4.60 -5.54
N SER A 10 4.41 -5.93 -5.52
CA SER A 10 3.66 -6.70 -4.56
C SER A 10 4.15 -6.28 -3.18
N VAL A 11 3.42 -5.35 -2.56
CA VAL A 11 3.65 -4.93 -1.18
C VAL A 11 3.49 -6.19 -0.32
N PRO A 12 4.54 -6.68 0.34
CA PRO A 12 4.44 -7.89 1.15
C PRO A 12 3.32 -7.73 2.18
N ASN A 13 2.46 -8.75 2.28
CA ASN A 13 1.29 -8.74 3.16
C ASN A 13 0.28 -7.62 2.88
N GLY A 14 0.27 -7.08 1.65
CA GLY A 14 -0.70 -6.08 1.20
C GLY A 14 -1.18 -6.32 -0.22
N GLN A 15 -2.24 -5.62 -0.58
CA GLN A 15 -2.82 -5.58 -1.92
C GLN A 15 -3.10 -4.13 -2.29
N LEU A 16 -2.87 -3.78 -3.56
CA LEU A 16 -3.20 -2.46 -4.09
C LEU A 16 -4.53 -2.51 -4.83
N GLU A 17 -5.46 -1.66 -4.42
CA GLU A 17 -6.66 -1.34 -5.19
C GLU A 17 -6.33 -0.18 -6.13
N VAL A 18 -6.23 -0.46 -7.43
CA VAL A 18 -5.70 0.46 -8.43
C VAL A 18 -6.83 1.25 -9.08
N GLY A 19 -6.84 2.56 -8.86
CA GLY A 19 -7.70 3.53 -9.55
C GLY A 19 -6.90 4.36 -10.55
N ARG A 20 -7.50 5.46 -11.05
CA ARG A 20 -6.87 6.31 -12.07
C ARG A 20 -5.59 6.97 -11.51
N SER A 21 -5.72 8.06 -10.78
CA SER A 21 -4.55 8.79 -10.27
C SER A 21 -3.90 8.15 -9.02
N GLN A 22 -4.49 7.09 -8.48
CA GLN A 22 -4.15 6.59 -7.14
C GLN A 22 -4.29 5.07 -7.03
N ALA A 23 -3.47 4.45 -6.18
CA ALA A 23 -3.66 3.08 -5.73
C ALA A 23 -3.66 3.04 -4.21
N VAL A 24 -4.71 2.46 -3.62
CA VAL A 24 -4.88 2.38 -2.16
C VAL A 24 -4.29 1.07 -1.67
N LEU A 25 -3.47 1.12 -0.62
CA LEU A 25 -2.97 -0.09 0.05
C LEU A 25 -3.99 -0.62 1.03
N HIS A 26 -4.23 -1.92 0.94
CA HIS A 26 -4.98 -2.71 1.91
C HIS A 26 -4.06 -3.79 2.45
N CYS A 27 -3.77 -3.76 3.75
CA CYS A 27 -2.98 -4.83 4.39
C CYS A 27 -3.83 -6.07 4.66
N LYS A 28 -3.23 -7.25 4.53
CA LYS A 28 -3.86 -8.53 4.86
C LYS A 28 -4.16 -8.62 6.35
N GLU A 29 -5.04 -9.55 6.72
CA GLU A 29 -5.32 -9.85 8.12
C GLU A 29 -4.01 -10.15 8.90
N GLY A 30 -3.92 -9.65 10.14
CA GLY A 30 -2.70 -9.71 10.94
C GLY A 30 -1.67 -8.62 10.64
N PHE A 31 -1.89 -7.77 9.63
CA PHE A 31 -0.99 -6.67 9.27
C PHE A 31 -1.74 -5.32 9.24
N ARG A 32 -0.99 -4.23 9.37
CA ARG A 32 -1.47 -2.84 9.31
C ARG A 32 -0.50 -1.96 8.54
N GLU A 33 -0.96 -0.83 8.05
CA GLU A 33 -0.12 0.17 7.42
C GLU A 33 0.91 0.68 8.43
N LYS A 34 2.16 0.78 7.99
CA LYS A 34 3.19 1.43 8.78
C LYS A 34 2.76 2.87 9.10
N ASP A 35 2.94 3.27 10.36
CA ASP A 35 2.58 4.59 10.89
C ASP A 35 1.07 4.89 11.03
N ASP A 36 0.18 3.88 10.92
CA ASP A 36 -1.29 3.99 11.05
C ASP A 36 -1.93 5.05 10.16
N ARG A 37 -1.26 5.41 9.06
CA ARG A 37 -1.76 6.37 8.08
C ARG A 37 -2.26 5.62 6.86
N ARG A 38 -3.36 6.10 6.28
CA ARG A 38 -3.83 5.59 5.00
C ARG A 38 -2.82 5.97 3.92
N ILE A 39 -2.07 4.99 3.40
CA ILE A 39 -1.02 5.24 2.42
C ILE A 39 -1.51 4.85 1.04
N TYR A 40 -1.39 5.77 0.10
CA TYR A 40 -1.74 5.61 -1.30
C TYR A 40 -0.51 5.83 -2.18
N ALA A 41 -0.38 5.06 -3.25
CA ALA A 41 0.54 5.39 -4.33
C ALA A 41 -0.13 6.43 -5.23
N THR A 42 0.61 7.46 -5.64
CA THR A 42 0.15 8.43 -6.63
C THR A 42 0.78 8.14 -7.99
N CYS A 43 -0.02 8.26 -9.05
CA CYS A 43 0.44 8.24 -10.42
C CYS A 43 0.72 9.69 -10.86
N ASN A 44 1.99 10.00 -11.17
CA ASN A 44 2.37 11.28 -11.74
C ASN A 44 3.34 11.06 -12.92
N TYR A 45 3.12 11.75 -14.04
CA TYR A 45 3.93 11.61 -15.27
C TYR A 45 4.19 10.14 -15.70
N ASN A 46 3.17 9.27 -15.65
CA ASN A 46 3.28 7.81 -15.91
C ASN A 46 4.19 7.02 -14.96
N LYS A 47 4.50 7.56 -13.77
CA LYS A 47 5.27 6.87 -12.75
C LYS A 47 4.50 6.80 -11.45
N TRP A 48 4.50 5.63 -10.85
CA TRP A 48 3.94 5.39 -9.53
C TRP A 48 4.96 5.78 -8.45
N SER A 49 4.48 6.46 -7.42
CA SER A 49 5.26 6.80 -6.24
C SER A 49 4.88 5.88 -5.08
N TYR A 50 5.77 4.95 -4.70
CA TYR A 50 5.53 3.90 -3.68
C TYR A 50 6.20 4.17 -2.32
N ALA A 51 6.82 5.34 -2.13
CA ALA A 51 7.85 5.60 -1.11
C ALA A 51 7.47 5.31 0.37
N SER A 52 6.23 4.93 0.65
CA SER A 52 5.76 4.67 2.01
C SER A 52 4.86 3.42 2.14
N LEU A 53 4.69 2.63 1.07
CA LEU A 53 3.77 1.48 1.11
C LEU A 53 4.41 0.29 1.84
N GLN A 54 4.01 0.09 3.10
CA GLN A 54 4.49 -1.02 3.94
C GLN A 54 3.36 -1.54 4.83
N CYS A 55 3.21 -2.86 4.86
CA CYS A 55 2.38 -3.56 5.83
C CYS A 55 3.28 -4.17 6.91
N VAL A 56 3.10 -3.75 8.15
CA VAL A 56 3.81 -4.28 9.33
C VAL A 56 2.87 -5.19 10.11
N GLY A 57 3.44 -6.18 10.82
CA GLY A 57 2.64 -7.01 11.70
C GLY A 57 1.86 -6.14 12.69
N LYS A 58 0.60 -6.47 12.93
CA LYS A 58 -0.10 -5.95 14.11
C LYS A 58 0.67 -6.53 15.28
N ASP A 59 1.35 -5.70 16.06
CA ASP A 59 1.82 -6.12 17.38
C ASP A 59 0.57 -6.56 18.13
N VAL A 60 0.35 -7.87 18.16
CA VAL A 60 -0.55 -8.48 19.12
C VAL A 60 0.16 -8.22 20.44
N LYS A 61 -0.08 -7.03 21.02
CA LYS A 61 -0.03 -6.90 22.47
C LYS A 61 -1.06 -7.90 22.95
N THR A 62 -0.60 -9.13 23.18
CA THR A 62 -1.25 -10.07 24.07
C THR A 62 -1.39 -9.30 25.36
N VAL A 63 -2.56 -8.68 25.53
CA VAL A 63 -3.03 -8.32 26.86
C VAL A 63 -3.23 -9.67 27.52
N LEU A 64 -2.37 -9.91 28.51
CA LEU A 64 -2.27 -11.09 29.36
C LEU A 64 -3.64 -11.65 29.76
#